data_AF-A0A9E5UZB0-F1
#
_entry.id   AF-A0A9E5UZB0-F1
#
_cell.length_a   1.000
_cell.length_b   1.000
_cell.length_c   1.000
_cell.angle_alpha   90.00
_cell.angle_beta   90.00
_cell.angle_gamma   90.00
#
_symmetry.space_group_name_H-M   'P 1'
#
loop_
_entity.id
_entity.type
_entity.pdbx_description
1 polymer ?
#
loop_
_entity_poly.entity_id
_entity_poly.type
_entity_poly.pdbx_seq_one_letter_code
_entity_poly.pdbx_strand_id
1 'polypeptide(L)'
;MARGRPERSRLFLFGIFLLSLALNARAGSFFVLPALILWGSWFFRGESRFSLRFLGWGVGVLFLSFLLNYLVLMIVGSPEVAFSNYAYTFYANVVGSKNWQQVRFDYPEVLELDGSDLSSRIYELAFERLRANPLILVRTSLEAIATFLSPTAQGSFSFVYNFGGSQARFTAYLLYLLSLVGLFRCFRQWRNPHSSMVLAFCLGMLVSLPMVPPWVGSAGRIYAATVAISAVLIALGLTCLWRRVRQKAAIQVSEQSFQAKVLPIFSMLLVLFTVLGPAITKAVDAAIAPTLPQQMIQPSPPCPTSERTIFVRYAPGAVIHLVSDESLRQTHLPNVRISDFLNGIRSSGADQRREVEPMTRLTSGTTLWNGIELNPRSLKNVWIFAERETLPTERGIVQVCGRREGTAFYADSVQLVHP
;
A
#
# COMPACT_ATOMS: atom_id res chain seq x y z
N MET A 1 10.79 22.86 33.06
CA MET A 1 10.01 22.79 31.81
C MET A 1 10.79 23.54 30.74
N ALA A 2 11.35 22.83 29.75
CA ALA A 2 12.19 23.46 28.74
C ALA A 2 11.32 24.35 27.83
N ARG A 3 11.52 25.67 27.89
CA ARG A 3 11.03 26.63 26.88
C ARG A 3 11.45 26.09 25.52
N GLY A 4 10.48 25.59 24.74
CA GLY A 4 10.75 24.95 23.46
C GLY A 4 11.46 25.92 22.54
N ARG A 5 12.74 25.67 22.23
CA ARG A 5 13.46 26.45 21.22
C ARG A 5 12.63 26.43 19.93
N PRO A 6 12.40 27.58 19.26
CA PRO A 6 11.57 27.67 18.06
C PRO A 6 12.03 26.74 16.94
N GLU A 7 13.31 26.36 16.92
CA GLU A 7 13.85 25.38 15.98
C GLU A 7 13.23 23.98 16.14
N ARG A 8 12.98 23.54 17.38
CA ARG A 8 12.42 22.20 17.66
C ARG A 8 10.97 22.09 17.20
N SER A 9 10.18 23.16 17.36
CA SER A 9 8.79 23.16 16.88
C SER A 9 8.74 23.16 15.35
N ARG A 10 9.61 23.92 14.68
CA ARG A 10 9.73 23.90 13.21
C ARG A 10 10.10 22.53 12.66
N LEU A 11 11.10 21.86 13.24
CA LEU A 11 11.49 20.50 12.85
C LEU A 11 10.37 19.49 13.07
N PHE A 12 9.63 19.62 14.18
CA PHE A 12 8.50 18.74 14.45
C PHE A 12 7.33 18.96 13.46
N LEU A 13 7.01 20.22 13.14
CA LEU A 13 6.02 20.56 12.12
C LEU A 13 6.43 20.03 10.74
N PHE A 14 7.72 20.11 10.39
CA PHE A 14 8.26 19.50 9.18
C PHE A 14 8.12 17.96 9.21
N GLY A 15 8.33 17.32 10.36
CA GLY A 15 8.04 15.90 10.53
C GLY A 15 6.56 15.54 10.31
N ILE A 16 5.63 16.35 10.83
CA ILE A 16 4.19 16.18 10.57
C ILE A 16 3.89 16.33 9.07
N PHE A 17 4.48 17.32 8.42
CA PHE A 17 4.34 17.52 6.97
C PHE A 17 4.77 16.29 6.17
N LEU A 18 5.96 15.74 6.45
CA LEU A 18 6.47 14.54 5.80
C LEU A 18 5.59 13.31 6.07
N LEU A 19 5.16 13.13 7.32
CA LEU A 19 4.27 12.03 7.70
C LEU A 19 2.92 12.14 6.99
N SER A 20 2.39 13.35 6.84
CA SER A 20 1.13 13.60 6.14
C SER A 20 1.26 13.33 4.64
N LEU A 21 2.38 13.75 4.01
CA LEU A 21 2.68 13.37 2.62
C LEU A 21 2.78 11.84 2.45
N ALA A 22 3.45 11.15 3.38
CA ALA A 22 3.55 9.69 3.34
C ALA A 22 2.17 9.01 3.47
N LEU A 23 1.30 9.52 4.35
CA LEU A 23 -0.07 9.03 4.50
C LEU A 23 -0.97 9.39 3.30
N ASN A 24 -0.68 10.49 2.60
CA ASN A 24 -1.37 10.83 1.35
C ASN A 24 -0.96 9.89 0.20
N ALA A 25 0.34 9.60 0.09
CA ALA A 25 0.85 8.62 -0.87
C ALA A 25 0.30 7.20 -0.58
N ARG A 26 0.04 6.90 0.69
CA ARG A 26 -0.54 5.62 1.11
C ARG A 26 -1.43 5.79 2.33
N ALA A 27 -2.74 5.80 2.09
CA ALA A 27 -3.74 5.87 3.14
C ALA A 27 -3.50 4.80 4.21
N GLY A 28 -3.51 5.24 5.46
CA GLY A 28 -3.24 4.41 6.62
C GLY A 28 -3.74 5.09 7.87
N SER A 29 -2.93 5.11 8.93
CA SER A 29 -3.35 5.62 10.24
C SER A 29 -3.40 7.15 10.33
N PHE A 30 -4.38 7.77 9.67
CA PHE A 30 -4.55 9.23 9.60
C PHE A 30 -4.74 9.91 10.96
N PHE A 31 -5.34 9.24 11.96
CA PHE A 31 -5.54 9.85 13.29
C PHE A 31 -4.23 10.06 14.07
N VAL A 32 -3.10 9.55 13.58
CA VAL A 32 -1.77 9.93 14.10
C VAL A 32 -1.51 11.43 13.92
N LEU A 33 -1.97 12.03 12.82
CA LEU A 33 -1.75 13.45 12.53
C LEU A 33 -2.42 14.38 13.57
N PRO A 34 -3.75 14.30 13.82
CA PRO A 34 -4.38 15.11 14.86
C PRO A 34 -3.83 14.77 16.25
N ALA A 35 -3.51 13.50 16.55
CA ALA A 35 -2.93 13.13 17.84
C ALA A 35 -1.57 13.83 18.08
N LEU A 36 -0.68 13.86 17.08
CA LEU A 36 0.61 14.54 17.17
C LEU A 36 0.49 16.07 17.21
N ILE A 37 -0.48 16.64 16.50
CA ILE A 37 -0.75 18.09 16.55
C ILE A 37 -1.25 18.48 17.94
N LEU A 38 -2.24 17.76 18.49
CA LEU A 38 -2.76 18.02 19.83
C LEU A 38 -1.67 17.83 20.89
N TRP A 39 -0.86 16.77 20.78
CA TRP A 39 0.29 16.55 21.65
C TRP A 39 1.30 17.70 21.54
N GLY A 40 1.65 18.11 20.32
CA GLY A 40 2.61 19.19 20.07
C GLY A 40 2.11 20.53 20.60
N SER A 41 0.83 20.85 20.41
CA SER A 41 0.21 22.06 20.94
C SER A 41 0.21 22.08 22.47
N TRP A 42 0.00 20.94 23.11
CA TRP A 42 0.12 20.80 24.57
C TRP A 42 1.59 20.89 25.02
N PHE A 43 2.54 20.32 24.28
CA PHE A 43 3.95 20.28 24.63
C PHE A 43 4.63 21.65 24.46
N PHE A 44 4.35 22.35 23.35
CA PHE A 44 4.92 23.66 23.01
C PHE A 44 4.09 24.86 23.52
N ARG A 45 3.28 24.66 24.58
CA ARG A 45 2.35 25.66 25.14
C ARG A 45 2.99 26.87 25.83
N GLY A 46 4.26 26.80 26.20
CA GLY A 46 4.90 27.87 26.99
C GLY A 46 4.17 28.09 28.32
N GLU A 47 3.75 29.33 28.57
CA GLU A 47 2.97 29.72 29.76
C GLU A 47 1.46 29.48 29.62
N SER A 48 0.96 29.33 28.40
CA SER A 48 -0.45 29.02 28.15
C SER A 48 -0.77 27.57 28.50
N ARG A 49 -2.07 27.22 28.63
CA ARG A 49 -2.50 25.81 28.75
C ARG A 49 -2.33 25.03 27.43
N PHE A 50 -2.32 25.72 26.29
CA PHE A 50 -2.29 25.11 24.96
C PHE A 50 -1.78 26.11 23.91
N SER A 51 -0.85 25.68 23.04
CA SER A 51 -0.30 26.54 21.98
C SER A 51 -1.22 26.60 20.76
N LEU A 52 -2.07 27.63 20.68
CA LEU A 52 -2.87 27.91 19.49
C LEU A 52 -2.01 28.21 18.26
N ARG A 53 -0.84 28.82 18.45
CA ARG A 53 0.12 29.06 17.36
C ARG A 53 0.59 27.76 16.75
N PHE A 54 0.99 26.80 17.58
CA PHE A 54 1.42 25.49 17.10
C PHE A 54 0.27 24.72 16.45
N LEU A 55 -0.95 24.81 17.01
CA LEU A 55 -2.15 24.22 16.42
C LEU A 55 -2.37 24.76 14.99
N GLY A 56 -2.37 26.08 14.83
CA GLY A 56 -2.56 26.74 13.54
C GLY A 56 -1.49 26.34 12.51
N TRP A 57 -0.21 26.34 12.89
CA TRP A 57 0.85 25.85 12.02
C TRP A 57 0.75 24.36 11.71
N GLY A 58 0.35 23.54 12.69
CA GLY A 58 0.12 22.10 12.52
C GLY A 58 -0.98 21.83 11.49
N VAL A 59 -2.11 22.51 11.60
CA VAL A 59 -3.20 22.44 10.61
C VAL A 59 -2.74 22.97 9.25
N GLY A 60 -1.96 24.06 9.23
CA GLY A 60 -1.42 24.63 7.99
C GLY A 60 -0.51 23.67 7.23
N VAL A 61 0.40 22.96 7.91
CA VAL A 61 1.26 21.96 7.25
C VAL A 61 0.48 20.73 6.78
N LEU A 62 -0.57 20.32 7.50
CA LEU A 62 -1.49 19.29 7.00
C LEU A 62 -2.15 19.74 5.71
N PHE A 63 -2.79 20.91 5.72
CA PHE A 63 -3.45 21.45 4.54
C PHE A 63 -2.50 21.54 3.35
N LEU A 64 -1.27 22.04 3.56
CA LEU A 64 -0.25 22.08 2.52
C LEU A 64 0.07 20.70 1.93
N SER A 65 0.21 19.67 2.77
CA SER A 65 0.49 18.31 2.29
C SER A 65 -0.65 17.71 1.46
N PHE A 66 -1.90 17.99 1.83
CA PHE A 66 -3.08 17.56 1.07
C PHE A 66 -3.23 18.34 -0.23
N LEU A 67 -2.95 19.65 -0.20
CA LEU A 67 -2.92 20.49 -1.39
C LEU A 67 -1.86 20.01 -2.39
N LEU A 68 -0.64 19.71 -1.94
CA LEU A 68 0.41 19.16 -2.81
C LEU A 68 -0.01 17.83 -3.43
N ASN A 69 -0.59 16.93 -2.63
CA ASN A 69 -1.11 15.66 -3.15
C ASN A 69 -2.22 15.88 -4.19
N TYR A 70 -3.15 16.80 -3.91
CA TYR A 70 -4.21 17.17 -4.86
C TYR A 70 -3.65 17.72 -6.17
N LEU A 71 -2.65 18.60 -6.12
CA LEU A 71 -2.00 19.13 -7.31
C LEU A 71 -1.28 18.04 -8.12
N VAL A 72 -0.60 17.10 -7.46
CA VAL A 72 0.02 15.95 -8.13
C VAL A 72 -1.04 15.10 -8.82
N LEU A 73 -2.17 14.83 -8.15
CA LEU A 73 -3.25 14.04 -8.73
C LEU A 73 -3.93 14.76 -9.91
N MET A 74 -4.12 16.07 -9.84
CA MET A 74 -4.58 16.90 -10.97
C MET A 74 -3.64 16.81 -12.18
N ILE A 75 -2.33 16.70 -11.94
CA ILE A 75 -1.37 16.55 -13.02
C ILE A 75 -1.45 15.13 -13.59
N VAL A 76 -1.47 14.09 -12.77
CA VAL A 76 -1.29 12.70 -13.23
C VAL A 76 -2.59 12.06 -13.70
N GLY A 77 -3.73 12.39 -13.10
CA GLY A 77 -5.01 11.76 -13.36
C GLY A 77 -6.18 12.56 -12.80
N SER A 78 -7.15 11.88 -12.21
CA SER A 78 -8.35 12.50 -11.65
C SER A 78 -8.26 12.56 -10.12
N PRO A 79 -8.33 13.75 -9.49
CA PRO A 79 -8.28 13.87 -8.03
C PRO A 79 -9.45 13.18 -7.32
N GLU A 80 -10.57 12.98 -8.02
CA GLU A 80 -11.77 12.30 -7.52
C GLU A 80 -11.52 10.84 -7.13
N VAL A 81 -10.49 10.20 -7.68
CA VAL A 81 -10.14 8.80 -7.40
C VAL A 81 -9.30 8.68 -6.12
N ALA A 82 -8.81 9.80 -5.57
CA ALA A 82 -8.04 9.82 -4.34
C ALA A 82 -8.80 9.13 -3.21
N PHE A 83 -8.21 8.06 -2.66
CA PHE A 83 -8.81 7.30 -1.56
C PHE A 83 -10.19 6.67 -1.89
N SER A 84 -10.58 6.53 -3.17
CA SER A 84 -11.83 5.86 -3.59
C SER A 84 -11.97 4.43 -3.03
N ASN A 85 -10.85 3.72 -2.86
CA ASN A 85 -10.78 2.41 -2.19
C ASN A 85 -11.30 2.42 -0.74
N TYR A 86 -11.39 3.59 -0.11
CA TYR A 86 -11.92 3.71 1.25
C TYR A 86 -13.42 3.42 1.32
N ALA A 87 -14.21 3.78 0.29
CA ALA A 87 -15.64 3.50 0.28
C ALA A 87 -15.91 1.98 0.41
N TYR A 88 -15.16 1.19 -0.35
CA TYR A 88 -15.16 -0.27 -0.27
C TYR A 88 -14.77 -0.80 1.11
N THR A 89 -13.69 -0.25 1.68
CA THR A 89 -13.20 -0.61 3.01
C THR A 89 -14.24 -0.32 4.09
N PHE A 90 -14.86 0.85 4.02
CA PHE A 90 -15.89 1.28 4.94
C PHE A 90 -17.13 0.38 4.85
N TYR A 91 -17.58 0.07 3.63
CA TYR A 91 -18.68 -0.87 3.42
C TYR A 91 -18.36 -2.24 4.05
N ALA A 92 -17.18 -2.81 3.77
CA ALA A 92 -16.75 -4.09 4.33
C ALA A 92 -16.78 -4.08 5.87
N ASN A 93 -16.36 -2.98 6.49
CA ASN A 93 -16.39 -2.81 7.95
C ASN A 93 -17.80 -2.75 8.53
N VAL A 94 -18.75 -2.12 7.85
CA VAL A 94 -20.13 -2.02 8.34
C VAL A 94 -20.95 -3.30 8.10
N VAL A 95 -20.48 -4.20 7.22
CA VAL A 95 -21.08 -5.55 7.08
C VAL A 95 -20.31 -6.64 7.83
N GLY A 96 -19.16 -6.30 8.43
CA GLY A 96 -18.31 -7.26 9.14
C GLY A 96 -17.58 -8.24 8.22
N SER A 97 -17.36 -7.88 6.95
CA SER A 97 -16.60 -8.70 6.02
C SER A 97 -15.10 -8.41 6.14
N LYS A 98 -14.29 -9.46 6.01
CA LYS A 98 -12.83 -9.34 5.89
C LYS A 98 -12.38 -9.01 4.46
N ASN A 99 -13.33 -9.03 3.54
CA ASN A 99 -13.12 -8.78 2.14
C ASN A 99 -13.55 -7.35 1.79
N TRP A 100 -12.60 -6.52 1.35
CA TRP A 100 -12.88 -5.13 1.01
C TRP A 100 -13.78 -4.99 -0.23
N GLN A 101 -13.81 -5.99 -1.12
CA GLN A 101 -14.65 -5.99 -2.31
C GLN A 101 -16.07 -6.54 -2.06
N GLN A 102 -16.45 -6.80 -0.80
CA GLN A 102 -17.75 -7.41 -0.45
C GLN A 102 -18.95 -6.73 -1.13
N VAL A 103 -18.93 -5.42 -1.27
CA VAL A 103 -20.02 -4.65 -1.91
C VAL A 103 -20.33 -5.13 -3.32
N ARG A 104 -19.34 -5.63 -4.07
CA ARG A 104 -19.51 -6.14 -5.44
C ARG A 104 -20.28 -7.47 -5.48
N PHE A 105 -20.33 -8.20 -4.37
CA PHE A 105 -21.10 -9.45 -4.24
C PHE A 105 -22.51 -9.18 -3.77
N ASP A 106 -22.62 -8.32 -2.75
CA ASP A 106 -23.92 -7.95 -2.19
C ASP A 106 -24.75 -7.14 -3.20
N TYR A 107 -24.08 -6.35 -4.07
CA TYR A 107 -24.71 -5.46 -5.04
C TYR A 107 -23.95 -5.47 -6.39
N PRO A 108 -24.16 -6.48 -7.26
CA PRO A 108 -23.46 -6.58 -8.55
C PRO A 108 -23.66 -5.38 -9.48
N GLU A 109 -24.75 -4.63 -9.33
CA GLU A 109 -25.05 -3.42 -10.10
C GLU A 109 -24.01 -2.31 -9.91
N VAL A 110 -23.24 -2.32 -8.81
CA VAL A 110 -22.16 -1.34 -8.62
C VAL A 110 -21.02 -1.52 -9.63
N LEU A 111 -20.93 -2.66 -10.30
CA LEU A 111 -19.91 -2.90 -11.34
C LEU A 111 -20.17 -2.12 -12.63
N GLU A 112 -21.37 -1.59 -12.81
CA GLU A 112 -21.76 -0.78 -13.98
C GLU A 112 -21.47 0.71 -13.78
N LEU A 113 -21.15 1.12 -12.55
CA LEU A 113 -20.85 2.51 -12.20
C LEU A 113 -19.34 2.74 -12.18
N ASP A 114 -18.93 3.94 -12.57
CA ASP A 114 -17.52 4.35 -12.56
C ASP A 114 -17.30 5.58 -11.66
N GLY A 115 -16.05 5.78 -11.24
CA GLY A 115 -15.60 7.03 -10.62
C GLY A 115 -16.29 7.44 -9.31
N SER A 116 -16.77 8.68 -9.27
CA SER A 116 -17.38 9.33 -8.10
C SER A 116 -18.79 8.80 -7.80
N ASP A 117 -19.57 8.46 -8.82
CA ASP A 117 -20.91 7.88 -8.68
C ASP A 117 -20.85 6.52 -7.98
N LEU A 118 -19.88 5.69 -8.38
CA LEU A 118 -19.59 4.41 -7.73
C LEU A 118 -19.29 4.58 -6.24
N SER A 119 -18.39 5.49 -5.90
CA SER A 119 -17.98 5.72 -4.51
C SER A 119 -19.15 6.24 -3.66
N SER A 120 -19.96 7.14 -4.21
CA SER A 120 -21.15 7.69 -3.56
C SER A 120 -22.19 6.60 -3.29
N ARG A 121 -22.47 5.74 -4.28
CA ARG A 121 -23.40 4.63 -4.12
C ARG A 121 -22.95 3.65 -3.05
N ILE A 122 -21.66 3.32 -2.99
CA ILE A 122 -21.10 2.43 -1.95
C ILE A 122 -21.28 3.05 -0.55
N TYR A 123 -21.08 4.37 -0.40
CA TYR A 123 -21.32 5.03 0.89
C TYR A 123 -22.80 4.99 1.30
N GLU A 124 -23.73 5.22 0.38
CA GLU A 124 -25.17 5.11 0.66
C GLU A 124 -25.51 3.72 1.23
N LEU A 125 -25.07 2.66 0.54
CA LEU A 125 -25.25 1.27 0.96
C LEU A 125 -24.60 1.00 2.33
N ALA A 126 -23.41 1.56 2.57
CA ALA A 126 -22.74 1.43 3.85
C ALA A 126 -23.53 2.11 4.99
N PHE A 127 -24.06 3.32 4.75
CA PHE A 127 -24.88 4.03 5.74
C PHE A 127 -26.22 3.34 5.99
N GLU A 128 -26.84 2.75 4.97
CA GLU A 128 -28.04 1.91 5.14
C GLU A 128 -27.75 0.74 6.08
N ARG A 129 -26.66 0.00 5.86
CA ARG A 129 -26.25 -1.12 6.73
C ARG A 129 -25.92 -0.65 8.15
N LEU A 130 -25.25 0.50 8.28
CA LEU A 130 -24.92 1.08 9.59
C LEU A 130 -26.17 1.48 10.38
N ARG A 131 -27.18 2.07 9.71
CA ARG A 131 -28.47 2.40 10.34
C ARG A 131 -29.22 1.14 10.78
N ALA A 132 -29.15 0.07 10.00
CA ALA A 132 -29.80 -1.20 10.33
C ALA A 132 -29.12 -1.91 11.52
N ASN A 133 -27.80 -1.81 11.67
CA ASN A 133 -27.06 -2.45 12.76
C ASN A 133 -25.87 -1.59 13.23
N PRO A 134 -26.07 -0.58 14.09
CA PRO A 134 -24.99 0.31 14.51
C PRO A 134 -23.91 -0.37 15.36
N LEU A 135 -24.25 -1.47 16.05
CA LEU A 135 -23.31 -2.22 16.90
C LEU A 135 -22.25 -2.97 16.09
N ILE A 136 -22.50 -3.21 14.79
CA ILE A 136 -21.53 -3.90 13.94
C ILE A 136 -20.21 -3.13 13.86
N LEU A 137 -20.25 -1.79 13.80
CA LEU A 137 -19.06 -0.96 13.69
C LEU A 137 -18.20 -1.06 14.95
N VAL A 138 -18.82 -1.12 16.13
CA VAL A 138 -18.11 -1.30 17.40
C VAL A 138 -17.46 -2.67 17.44
N ARG A 139 -18.19 -3.73 17.06
CA ARG A 139 -17.65 -5.10 17.00
C ARG A 139 -16.47 -5.20 16.05
N THR A 140 -16.59 -4.69 14.83
CA THR A 140 -15.53 -4.77 13.82
C THR A 140 -14.34 -3.88 14.18
N SER A 141 -14.57 -2.74 14.84
CA SER A 141 -13.52 -1.92 15.43
C SER A 141 -12.70 -2.67 16.48
N LEU A 142 -13.36 -3.37 17.40
CA LEU A 142 -12.69 -4.18 18.42
C LEU A 142 -11.93 -5.36 17.80
N GLU A 143 -12.50 -6.01 16.77
CA GLU A 143 -11.81 -7.06 16.02
C GLU A 143 -10.58 -6.52 15.29
N ALA A 144 -10.64 -5.29 14.74
CA ALA A 144 -9.51 -4.63 14.10
C ALA A 144 -8.36 -4.39 15.09
N ILE A 145 -8.69 -3.90 16.28
CA ILE A 145 -7.73 -3.70 17.37
C ILE A 145 -7.14 -5.05 17.81
N ALA A 146 -7.98 -6.06 18.06
CA ALA A 146 -7.53 -7.38 18.48
C ALA A 146 -6.62 -8.03 17.43
N THR A 147 -6.98 -7.95 16.15
CA THR A 147 -6.18 -8.50 15.05
C THR A 147 -4.85 -7.77 14.93
N PHE A 148 -4.84 -6.44 15.00
CA PHE A 148 -3.61 -5.64 14.95
C PHE A 148 -2.65 -5.98 16.10
N LEU A 149 -3.18 -6.24 17.30
CA LEU A 149 -2.40 -6.64 18.48
C LEU A 149 -2.07 -8.13 18.52
N SER A 150 -2.65 -8.94 17.63
CA SER A 150 -2.41 -10.38 17.58
C SER A 150 -1.14 -10.71 16.76
N PRO A 151 -0.32 -11.67 17.21
CA PRO A 151 0.84 -12.17 16.46
C PRO A 151 0.41 -13.09 15.34
N THR A 152 -0.40 -12.60 14.40
CA THR A 152 -0.89 -13.30 13.22
C THR A 152 -0.31 -12.69 11.95
N ALA A 153 -0.53 -13.33 10.80
CA ALA A 153 -0.13 -12.78 9.50
C ALA A 153 -0.82 -11.45 9.15
N GLN A 154 -1.86 -11.07 9.89
CA GLN A 154 -2.57 -9.80 9.77
C GLN A 154 -2.21 -8.81 10.89
N GLY A 155 -1.30 -9.18 11.81
CA GLY A 155 -0.89 -8.31 12.91
C GLY A 155 -0.03 -7.10 12.46
N SER A 156 0.31 -6.24 13.41
CA SER A 156 1.22 -5.09 13.22
C SER A 156 2.62 -5.46 12.73
N PHE A 157 3.04 -6.73 12.93
CA PHE A 157 4.30 -7.29 12.45
C PHE A 157 4.13 -8.29 11.29
N SER A 158 3.03 -8.18 10.54
CA SER A 158 2.75 -9.01 9.36
C SER A 158 3.88 -9.06 8.33
N PHE A 159 4.70 -8.01 8.23
CA PHE A 159 5.83 -7.96 7.29
C PHE A 159 6.91 -9.04 7.56
N VAL A 160 6.95 -9.60 8.78
CA VAL A 160 7.83 -10.72 9.14
C VAL A 160 7.28 -12.06 8.65
N TYR A 161 5.97 -12.17 8.41
CA TYR A 161 5.32 -13.41 8.00
C TYR A 161 5.61 -13.81 6.54
N ASN A 162 6.14 -12.90 5.72
CA ASN A 162 6.52 -13.20 4.33
C ASN A 162 7.62 -14.28 4.22
N PHE A 163 8.36 -14.56 5.30
CA PHE A 163 9.38 -15.61 5.32
C PHE A 163 8.83 -17.02 5.61
N GLY A 164 7.54 -17.15 5.95
CA GLY A 164 6.89 -18.42 6.24
C GLY A 164 7.42 -19.14 7.49
N GLY A 165 6.76 -20.24 7.84
CA GLY A 165 7.25 -21.17 8.87
C GLY A 165 7.10 -20.76 10.33
N SER A 166 7.56 -21.63 11.22
CA SER A 166 7.54 -21.43 12.69
C SER A 166 8.46 -20.30 13.15
N GLN A 167 9.54 -20.03 12.41
CA GLN A 167 10.51 -18.97 12.70
C GLN A 167 9.89 -17.57 12.57
N ALA A 168 9.05 -17.34 11.56
CA ALA A 168 8.35 -16.06 11.39
C ALA A 168 7.39 -15.79 12.56
N ARG A 169 6.66 -16.82 13.03
CA ARG A 169 5.80 -16.72 14.22
C ARG A 169 6.62 -16.36 15.45
N PHE A 170 7.70 -17.09 15.72
CA PHE A 170 8.57 -16.82 16.87
C PHE A 170 9.12 -15.39 16.85
N THR A 171 9.63 -14.94 15.70
CA THR A 171 10.12 -13.56 15.54
C THR A 171 9.00 -12.56 15.80
N ALA A 172 7.79 -12.76 15.26
CA ALA A 172 6.66 -11.88 15.52
C ALA A 172 6.34 -11.80 17.02
N TYR A 173 6.25 -12.93 17.74
CA TYR A 173 6.05 -12.94 19.20
C TYR A 173 7.12 -12.15 19.95
N LEU A 174 8.39 -12.32 19.58
CA LEU A 174 9.49 -11.58 20.19
C LEU A 174 9.35 -10.06 19.96
N LEU A 175 9.01 -9.64 18.73
CA LEU A 175 8.80 -8.23 18.42
C LEU A 175 7.60 -7.64 19.17
N TYR A 176 6.50 -8.38 19.30
CA TYR A 176 5.37 -7.98 20.15
C TYR A 176 5.78 -7.81 21.61
N LEU A 177 6.52 -8.76 22.17
CA LEU A 177 6.99 -8.70 23.55
C LEU A 177 7.88 -7.47 23.77
N LEU A 178 8.86 -7.24 22.90
CA LEU A 178 9.73 -6.07 22.97
C LEU A 178 8.93 -4.77 22.86
N SER A 179 7.96 -4.72 21.95
CA SER A 179 7.10 -3.55 21.77
C SER A 179 6.23 -3.27 23.00
N LEU A 180 5.71 -4.31 23.64
CA LEU A 180 4.95 -4.20 24.89
C LEU A 180 5.81 -3.66 26.03
N VAL A 181 7.06 -4.15 26.17
CA VAL A 181 8.02 -3.62 27.15
C VAL A 181 8.35 -2.15 26.86
N GLY A 182 8.56 -1.79 25.59
CA GLY A 182 8.78 -0.41 25.15
C GLY A 182 7.59 0.49 25.47
N LEU A 183 6.38 0.04 25.17
CA LEU A 183 5.14 0.76 25.43
C LEU A 183 4.91 0.94 26.94
N PHE A 184 5.11 -0.10 27.74
CA PHE A 184 5.03 -0.04 29.20
C PHE A 184 6.03 0.97 29.78
N ARG A 185 7.25 1.01 29.25
CA ARG A 185 8.25 2.02 29.63
C ARG A 185 7.76 3.43 29.29
N CYS A 186 7.24 3.65 28.08
CA CYS A 186 6.68 4.94 27.70
C CYS A 186 5.53 5.36 28.61
N PHE A 187 4.65 4.42 28.98
CA PHE A 187 3.55 4.66 29.90
C PHE A 187 4.04 5.06 31.30
N ARG A 188 5.02 4.33 31.87
CA ARG A 188 5.63 4.72 33.16
C ARG A 188 6.34 6.07 33.11
N GLN A 189 6.91 6.41 31.97
CA GLN A 189 7.66 7.65 31.74
C GLN A 189 6.82 8.68 30.97
N TRP A 190 5.48 8.66 31.08
CA TRP A 190 4.61 9.53 30.28
C TRP A 190 4.89 11.03 30.45
N ARG A 191 5.48 11.45 31.58
CA ARG A 191 5.92 12.83 31.80
C ARG A 191 7.15 13.22 30.97
N ASN A 192 7.89 12.24 30.43
CA ASN A 192 8.97 12.48 29.48
C ASN A 192 8.37 12.86 28.11
N PRO A 193 8.84 13.95 27.49
CA PRO A 193 8.32 14.41 26.19
C PRO A 193 8.35 13.34 25.10
N HIS A 194 9.45 12.60 24.97
CA HIS A 194 9.58 11.59 23.92
C HIS A 194 8.64 10.40 24.15
N SER A 195 8.44 10.01 25.42
CA SER A 195 7.52 8.92 25.76
C SER A 195 6.06 9.31 25.55
N SER A 196 5.66 10.51 25.96
CA SER A 196 4.29 10.99 25.68
C SER A 196 4.02 11.16 24.18
N MET A 197 5.01 11.58 23.40
CA MET A 197 4.90 11.66 21.94
C MET A 197 4.66 10.28 21.31
N VAL A 198 5.44 9.27 21.72
CA VAL A 198 5.26 7.88 21.26
C VAL A 198 3.88 7.36 21.66
N LEU A 199 3.41 7.64 22.88
CA LEU A 199 2.06 7.27 23.32
C LEU A 199 0.97 7.94 22.48
N ALA A 200 1.11 9.24 22.19
CA ALA A 200 0.17 9.96 21.33
C ALA A 200 0.13 9.38 19.91
N PHE A 201 1.30 9.02 19.36
CA PHE A 201 1.41 8.34 18.07
C PHE A 201 0.69 6.99 18.10
N CYS A 202 0.98 6.15 19.09
CA CYS A 202 0.33 4.85 19.26
C CYS A 202 -1.19 4.98 19.42
N LEU A 203 -1.65 5.97 20.19
CA LEU A 203 -3.08 6.23 20.35
C LEU A 203 -3.72 6.62 19.02
N GLY A 204 -3.10 7.54 18.26
CA GLY A 204 -3.57 7.90 16.93
C GLY A 204 -3.60 6.71 15.96
N MET A 205 -2.65 5.79 16.06
CA MET A 205 -2.69 4.54 15.30
C MET A 205 -3.87 3.65 15.70
N LEU A 206 -4.05 3.40 17.00
CA LEU A 206 -5.13 2.54 17.50
C LEU A 206 -6.52 3.09 17.13
N VAL A 207 -6.72 4.41 17.24
CA VAL A 207 -7.96 5.09 16.85
C VAL A 207 -8.19 5.04 15.33
N SER A 208 -7.13 4.83 14.53
CA SER A 208 -7.27 4.67 13.09
C SER A 208 -7.68 3.26 12.64
N LEU A 209 -7.47 2.23 13.48
CA LEU A 209 -7.74 0.84 13.10
C LEU A 209 -9.20 0.57 12.66
N PRO A 210 -10.23 1.15 13.29
CA PRO A 210 -11.61 1.05 12.81
C PRO A 210 -11.83 1.49 11.38
N MET A 211 -11.11 2.52 10.93
CA MET A 211 -11.26 3.09 9.59
C MET A 211 -10.41 2.32 8.58
N VAL A 212 -9.27 1.79 9.01
CA VAL A 212 -8.35 1.07 8.14
C VAL A 212 -7.92 -0.21 8.84
N PRO A 213 -8.73 -1.28 8.76
CA PRO A 213 -8.45 -2.53 9.47
C PRO A 213 -7.29 -3.27 8.83
N PRO A 214 -6.57 -4.09 9.61
CA PRO A 214 -5.37 -4.76 9.13
C PRO A 214 -5.62 -5.81 8.04
N TRP A 215 -6.80 -6.42 7.98
CA TRP A 215 -7.14 -7.46 6.99
C TRP A 215 -7.50 -6.90 5.62
N VAL A 216 -7.82 -5.60 5.52
CA VAL A 216 -8.23 -4.96 4.26
C VAL A 216 -7.03 -4.73 3.33
N GLY A 217 -5.81 -4.77 3.85
CA GLY A 217 -4.58 -4.69 3.06
C GLY A 217 -3.80 -5.99 3.12
N SER A 218 -3.19 -6.37 1.99
CA SER A 218 -2.18 -7.44 1.98
C SER A 218 -1.08 -7.13 3.00
N ALA A 219 -1.03 -7.91 4.09
CA ALA A 219 0.09 -8.02 5.03
C ALA A 219 0.66 -6.70 5.59
N GLY A 220 -0.19 -5.80 6.11
CA GLY A 220 0.26 -4.62 6.87
C GLY A 220 0.85 -3.49 6.02
N ARG A 221 0.80 -3.61 4.68
CA ARG A 221 1.25 -2.56 3.76
C ARG A 221 0.57 -1.21 4.05
N ILE A 222 -0.68 -1.21 4.51
CA ILE A 222 -1.44 0.00 4.84
C ILE A 222 -0.75 0.84 5.94
N TYR A 223 0.00 0.22 6.84
CA TYR A 223 0.70 0.93 7.92
C TYR A 223 2.16 1.25 7.61
N ALA A 224 2.58 1.17 6.34
CA ALA A 224 3.97 1.42 5.95
C ALA A 224 4.48 2.81 6.39
N ALA A 225 3.64 3.85 6.28
CA ALA A 225 3.99 5.21 6.70
C ALA A 225 4.20 5.34 8.22
N THR A 226 3.65 4.41 9.01
CA THR A 226 3.69 4.44 10.47
C THR A 226 4.47 3.28 11.09
N VAL A 227 5.03 2.37 10.29
CA VAL A 227 5.83 1.22 10.76
C VAL A 227 7.04 1.63 11.60
N ALA A 228 7.57 2.84 11.38
CA ALA A 228 8.69 3.38 12.14
C ALA A 228 8.42 3.43 13.65
N ILE A 229 7.17 3.64 14.08
CA ILE A 229 6.86 3.65 15.53
C ILE A 229 7.03 2.26 16.14
N SER A 230 6.72 1.20 15.39
CA SER A 230 6.91 -0.17 15.83
C SER A 230 8.40 -0.44 16.06
N ALA A 231 9.27 0.03 15.15
CA ALA A 231 10.73 -0.06 15.33
C ALA A 231 11.21 0.73 16.56
N VAL A 232 10.67 1.91 16.81
CA VAL A 232 10.97 2.71 18.02
C VAL A 232 10.57 1.95 19.28
N LEU A 233 9.38 1.36 19.33
CA LEU A 233 8.93 0.56 20.48
C LEU A 233 9.81 -0.66 20.72
N ILE A 234 10.17 -1.40 19.67
CA ILE A 234 11.10 -2.54 19.74
C ILE A 234 12.44 -2.08 20.33
N ALA A 235 13.02 -1.01 19.80
CA ALA A 235 14.30 -0.48 20.25
C ALA A 235 14.26 -0.03 21.73
N LEU A 236 13.17 0.61 22.15
CA LEU A 236 12.96 1.02 23.54
C LEU A 236 12.81 -0.20 24.47
N GLY A 237 12.07 -1.23 24.04
CA GLY A 237 11.93 -2.49 24.76
C GLY A 237 13.26 -3.20 24.93
N LEU A 238 14.00 -3.37 23.84
CA LEU A 238 15.33 -3.99 23.84
C LEU A 238 16.29 -3.24 24.75
N THR A 239 16.34 -1.90 24.64
CA THR A 239 17.18 -1.07 25.51
C THR A 239 16.79 -1.21 26.99
N CYS A 240 15.50 -1.36 27.30
CA CYS A 240 15.03 -1.56 28.66
C CYS A 240 15.50 -2.90 29.24
N LEU A 241 15.40 -3.99 28.46
CA LEU A 241 15.86 -5.31 28.87
C LEU A 241 17.39 -5.36 28.99
N TRP A 242 18.08 -4.82 27.98
CA TRP A 242 19.55 -4.80 27.92
C TRP A 242 20.17 -4.06 29.10
N ARG A 243 19.62 -2.90 29.47
CA ARG A 243 20.10 -2.14 30.63
C ARG A 243 19.96 -2.91 31.95
N ARG A 244 19.01 -3.83 32.08
CA ARG A 244 18.89 -4.69 33.27
C ARG A 244 19.96 -5.78 33.29
N VAL A 245 20.27 -6.36 32.14
CA VAL A 245 21.27 -7.43 32.00
C VAL A 245 22.71 -6.90 32.12
N ARG A 246 23.00 -5.75 31.51
CA ARG A 246 24.35 -5.17 31.40
C ARG A 246 24.57 -3.90 32.23
N GLN A 247 23.99 -3.79 33.43
CA GLN A 247 24.28 -2.65 34.33
C GLN A 247 25.79 -2.41 34.57
N LYS A 248 26.66 -3.39 34.25
CA LYS A 248 28.12 -3.34 34.45
C LYS A 248 28.97 -3.04 33.21
N ALA A 249 28.41 -2.97 32.00
CA ALA A 249 29.19 -2.69 30.79
C ALA A 249 28.70 -1.38 30.15
N ALA A 250 29.39 -0.29 30.47
CA ALA A 250 29.13 1.03 29.89
C ALA A 250 29.54 1.02 28.40
N ILE A 251 28.61 0.65 27.53
CA ILE A 251 28.74 0.97 26.12
C ILE A 251 28.58 2.49 26.03
N GLN A 252 29.70 3.19 25.94
CA GLN A 252 29.71 4.60 25.53
C GLN A 252 29.24 4.63 24.08
N VAL A 253 27.93 4.79 23.90
CA VAL A 253 27.40 5.19 22.61
C VAL A 253 27.95 6.59 22.39
N SER A 254 28.90 6.72 21.46
CA SER A 254 29.33 8.04 21.01
C SER A 254 28.07 8.80 20.64
N GLU A 255 27.83 9.94 21.28
CA GLU A 255 26.92 10.95 20.76
C GLU A 255 27.56 11.51 19.48
N GLN A 256 27.70 10.68 18.45
CA GLN A 256 27.83 11.19 17.11
C GLN A 256 26.54 11.93 16.87
N SER A 257 26.60 13.25 17.01
CA SER A 257 25.57 14.14 16.51
C SER A 257 25.54 13.92 15.01
N PHE A 258 24.77 12.95 14.56
CA PHE A 258 24.43 12.80 13.16
C PHE A 258 23.99 14.19 12.73
N GLN A 259 24.70 14.80 11.77
CA GLN A 259 24.55 16.21 11.48
C GLN A 259 23.08 16.47 11.14
N ALA A 260 22.34 17.06 12.07
CA ALA A 260 20.90 17.21 12.00
C ALA A 260 20.45 18.05 10.79
N LYS A 261 21.40 18.67 10.07
CA LYS A 261 21.21 19.42 8.83
C LYS A 261 21.05 18.54 7.59
N VAL A 262 21.66 17.36 7.54
CA VAL A 262 21.59 16.47 6.35
C VAL A 262 20.19 15.89 6.18
N LEU A 263 19.54 15.52 7.28
CA LEU A 263 18.23 14.87 7.24
C LEU A 263 17.11 15.77 6.65
N PRO A 264 16.98 17.07 7.03
CA PRO A 264 16.05 17.99 6.36
C PRO A 264 16.35 18.18 4.88
N ILE A 265 17.62 18.28 4.48
CA ILE A 265 18.01 18.44 3.07
C ILE A 265 17.58 17.21 2.27
N PHE A 266 17.93 16.01 2.74
CA PHE A 266 17.51 14.76 2.12
C PHE A 266 15.98 14.66 2.03
N SER A 267 15.27 15.02 3.09
CA SER A 267 13.81 15.01 3.12
C SER A 267 13.20 16.00 2.13
N MET A 268 13.78 17.19 1.98
CA MET A 268 13.33 18.18 0.98
C MET A 268 13.56 17.68 -0.45
N LEU A 269 14.70 17.06 -0.73
CA LEU A 269 14.96 16.44 -2.03
C LEU A 269 13.97 15.31 -2.31
N LEU A 270 13.62 14.50 -1.31
CA LEU A 270 12.62 13.45 -1.44
C LEU A 270 11.21 14.02 -1.70
N VAL A 271 10.83 15.09 -1.00
CA VAL A 271 9.56 15.80 -1.27
C VAL A 271 9.55 16.36 -2.70
N LEU A 272 10.64 16.99 -3.13
CA LEU A 272 10.76 17.51 -4.48
C LEU A 272 10.61 16.39 -5.53
N PHE A 273 11.29 15.26 -5.32
CA PHE A 273 11.21 14.11 -6.21
C PHE A 273 9.82 13.48 -6.24
N THR A 274 9.16 13.35 -5.08
CA THR A 274 7.80 12.77 -5.01
C THR A 274 6.73 13.66 -5.62
N VAL A 275 6.87 14.99 -5.53
CA VAL A 275 5.92 15.95 -6.12
C VAL A 275 6.21 16.18 -7.60
N LEU A 276 7.46 16.42 -7.98
CA LEU A 276 7.83 16.73 -9.37
C LEU A 276 7.99 15.47 -10.23
N GLY A 277 8.34 14.32 -9.65
CA GLY A 277 8.58 13.07 -10.37
C GLY A 277 7.42 12.69 -11.29
N PRO A 278 6.18 12.59 -10.78
CA PRO A 278 5.03 12.26 -11.64
C PRO A 278 4.76 13.29 -12.73
N ALA A 279 4.98 14.58 -12.45
CA ALA A 279 4.83 15.64 -13.46
C ALA A 279 5.89 15.53 -14.57
N ILE A 280 7.15 15.23 -14.19
CA ILE A 280 8.24 14.98 -15.13
C ILE A 280 7.94 13.74 -15.96
N THR A 281 7.51 12.63 -15.33
CA THR A 281 7.13 11.41 -16.05
C THR A 281 6.03 11.69 -17.07
N LYS A 282 4.96 12.41 -16.67
CA LYS A 282 3.89 12.77 -17.60
C LYS A 282 4.36 13.69 -18.73
N ALA A 283 5.23 14.66 -18.43
CA ALA A 283 5.77 15.57 -19.44
C ALA A 283 6.67 14.83 -20.44
N VAL A 284 7.50 13.91 -19.96
CA VAL A 284 8.34 13.02 -20.79
C VAL A 284 7.47 12.10 -21.64
N ASP A 285 6.46 11.47 -21.03
CA ASP A 285 5.51 10.63 -21.75
C ASP A 285 4.76 11.42 -22.82
N ALA A 286 4.33 12.65 -22.54
CA ALA A 286 3.66 13.51 -23.52
C ALA A 286 4.60 13.98 -24.65
N ALA A 287 5.90 14.16 -24.36
CA ALA A 287 6.90 14.52 -25.37
C ALA A 287 7.27 13.33 -26.27
N ILE A 288 7.24 12.10 -25.72
CA ILE A 288 7.57 10.86 -26.45
C ILE A 288 6.33 10.25 -27.13
N ALA A 289 5.14 10.32 -26.54
CA ALA A 289 3.91 9.74 -27.07
C ALA A 289 3.54 10.11 -28.53
N PRO A 290 3.75 11.34 -29.04
CA PRO A 290 3.45 11.65 -30.44
C PRO A 290 4.32 10.90 -31.45
N THR A 291 5.37 10.19 -31.02
CA THR A 291 6.18 9.32 -31.89
C THR A 291 5.75 7.85 -31.87
N LEU A 292 4.54 7.53 -31.40
CA LEU A 292 3.83 6.29 -31.73
C LEU A 292 2.77 6.60 -32.80
N PRO A 293 3.13 6.67 -34.09
CA PRO A 293 2.17 6.87 -35.16
C PRO A 293 1.22 5.69 -35.12
N GLN A 294 -0.07 5.98 -35.18
CA GLN A 294 -1.09 5.02 -35.62
C GLN A 294 -0.74 4.39 -37.00
N GLN A 295 0.24 4.97 -37.71
CA GLN A 295 0.80 4.48 -38.97
C GLN A 295 1.96 3.46 -38.82
N MET A 296 2.49 3.22 -37.62
CA MET A 296 3.61 2.26 -37.41
C MET A 296 3.18 0.84 -37.07
N ILE A 297 1.87 0.56 -36.94
CA ILE A 297 1.38 -0.80 -37.07
C ILE A 297 1.41 -1.08 -38.57
N GLN A 298 2.57 -1.52 -39.08
CA GLN A 298 2.62 -2.12 -40.41
C GLN A 298 1.52 -3.19 -40.49
N PRO A 299 0.82 -3.33 -41.63
CA PRO A 299 -0.23 -4.32 -41.79
C PRO A 299 0.37 -5.70 -41.59
N SER A 300 0.34 -6.16 -40.35
CA SER A 300 0.66 -7.52 -39.98
C SER A 300 -0.42 -8.40 -40.61
N PRO A 301 -0.09 -9.62 -41.05
CA PRO A 301 -1.10 -10.52 -41.56
C PRO A 301 -2.26 -10.62 -40.56
N PRO A 302 -3.52 -10.49 -41.01
CA PRO A 302 -4.67 -10.59 -40.12
C PRO A 302 -4.65 -11.95 -39.44
N CYS A 303 -5.01 -11.99 -38.15
CA CYS A 303 -5.18 -13.27 -37.46
C CYS A 303 -6.20 -14.14 -38.21
N PRO A 304 -6.13 -15.48 -38.10
CA PRO A 304 -7.14 -16.39 -38.65
C PRO A 304 -8.56 -15.93 -38.28
N THR A 305 -9.53 -16.17 -39.16
CA THR A 305 -10.90 -15.61 -39.06
C THR A 305 -11.65 -15.94 -37.76
N SER A 306 -11.20 -16.96 -37.01
CA SER A 306 -11.74 -17.35 -35.71
C SER A 306 -11.08 -16.68 -34.51
N GLU A 307 -9.97 -15.96 -34.70
CA GLU A 307 -9.14 -15.39 -33.65
C GLU A 307 -9.34 -13.88 -33.52
N ARG A 308 -9.15 -13.36 -32.31
CA ARG A 308 -9.12 -11.92 -32.05
C ARG A 308 -7.68 -11.44 -32.05
N THR A 309 -7.47 -10.24 -32.58
CA THR A 309 -6.20 -9.54 -32.53
C THR A 309 -6.19 -8.54 -31.39
N ILE A 310 -5.15 -8.55 -30.56
CA ILE A 310 -4.83 -7.45 -29.64
C ILE A 310 -3.38 -7.01 -29.84
N PHE A 311 -3.11 -5.74 -29.57
CA PHE A 311 -1.75 -5.22 -29.53
C PHE A 311 -1.41 -4.88 -28.09
N VAL A 312 -0.26 -5.33 -27.61
CA VAL A 312 0.20 -5.04 -26.25
C VAL A 312 1.69 -4.76 -26.23
N ARG A 313 2.14 -4.04 -25.19
CA ARG A 313 3.57 -3.95 -24.90
C ARG A 313 4.05 -5.24 -24.23
N TYR A 314 5.15 -5.76 -24.72
CA TYR A 314 5.84 -6.93 -24.21
C TYR A 314 7.25 -6.56 -23.76
N ALA A 315 7.63 -7.06 -22.59
CA ALA A 315 8.98 -6.93 -22.07
C ALA A 315 9.41 -8.30 -21.50
N PRO A 316 10.48 -8.93 -22.02
CA PRO A 316 10.94 -10.25 -21.56
C PRO A 316 11.20 -10.34 -20.05
N GLY A 317 11.53 -9.22 -19.39
CA GLY A 317 11.74 -9.15 -17.95
C GLY A 317 10.45 -9.01 -17.12
N ALA A 318 9.29 -8.88 -17.74
CA ALA A 318 7.99 -8.64 -17.10
C ALA A 318 7.01 -9.80 -17.29
N VAL A 319 7.53 -11.03 -17.38
CA VAL A 319 6.75 -12.26 -17.58
C VAL A 319 6.94 -13.21 -16.41
N ILE A 320 5.96 -14.10 -16.21
CA ILE A 320 6.02 -15.22 -15.27
C ILE A 320 5.96 -16.51 -16.08
N HIS A 321 6.94 -17.38 -15.90
CA HIS A 321 6.95 -18.71 -16.51
C HIS A 321 6.41 -19.72 -15.53
N LEU A 322 5.35 -20.43 -15.91
CA LEU A 322 4.84 -21.57 -15.15
C LEU A 322 5.66 -22.80 -15.51
N VAL A 323 6.39 -23.33 -14.55
CA VAL A 323 7.26 -24.49 -14.74
C VAL A 323 6.74 -25.70 -13.96
N SER A 324 7.17 -26.89 -14.36
CA SER A 324 6.78 -28.12 -13.67
C SER A 324 7.37 -28.13 -12.25
N ASP A 325 6.65 -28.74 -11.32
CA ASP A 325 7.08 -28.90 -9.94
C ASP A 325 8.39 -29.69 -9.78
N GLU A 326 8.72 -30.54 -10.75
CA GLU A 326 9.95 -31.33 -10.78
C GLU A 326 11.17 -30.50 -11.18
N SER A 327 10.97 -29.48 -12.03
CA SER A 327 12.04 -28.63 -12.55
C SER A 327 12.65 -27.70 -11.50
N LEU A 328 11.88 -27.32 -10.46
CA LEU A 328 12.30 -26.38 -9.43
C LEU A 328 11.96 -26.87 -8.04
N ARG A 329 12.93 -26.81 -7.14
CA ARG A 329 12.67 -27.06 -5.70
C ARG A 329 11.79 -25.98 -5.08
N GLN A 330 12.02 -24.71 -5.45
CA GLN A 330 11.32 -23.56 -4.90
C GLN A 330 11.05 -22.52 -5.98
N THR A 331 9.84 -21.94 -5.94
CA THR A 331 9.44 -20.82 -6.79
C THR A 331 10.37 -19.62 -6.62
N HIS A 332 10.80 -19.02 -7.73
CA HIS A 332 11.55 -17.76 -7.76
C HIS A 332 11.23 -17.01 -9.04
N LEU A 333 11.01 -15.70 -8.99
CA LEU A 333 10.70 -14.96 -10.22
C LEU A 333 11.89 -15.00 -11.20
N PRO A 334 11.65 -15.20 -12.51
CA PRO A 334 10.34 -15.29 -13.16
C PRO A 334 9.69 -16.69 -13.20
N ASN A 335 10.39 -17.74 -12.76
CA ASN A 335 9.91 -19.13 -12.84
C ASN A 335 9.11 -19.55 -11.60
N VAL A 336 7.81 -19.73 -11.77
CA VAL A 336 6.88 -20.09 -10.70
C VAL A 336 6.43 -21.54 -10.91
N ARG A 337 6.51 -22.35 -9.85
CA ARG A 337 5.97 -23.71 -9.88
C ARG A 337 4.46 -23.66 -10.10
N ILE A 338 3.94 -24.51 -10.98
CA ILE A 338 2.52 -24.53 -11.28
C ILE A 338 1.67 -24.80 -10.02
N SER A 339 2.11 -25.67 -9.11
CA SER A 339 1.37 -25.90 -7.86
C SER A 339 1.35 -24.68 -6.95
N ASP A 340 2.45 -23.95 -6.82
CA ASP A 340 2.52 -22.73 -6.01
C ASP A 340 1.61 -21.64 -6.59
N PHE A 341 1.59 -21.49 -7.92
CA PHE A 341 0.69 -20.57 -8.62
C PHE A 341 -0.78 -20.92 -8.38
N LEU A 342 -1.15 -22.19 -8.60
CA LEU A 342 -2.52 -22.67 -8.40
C LEU A 342 -2.94 -22.61 -6.94
N ASN A 343 -2.04 -22.92 -6.01
CA ASN A 343 -2.28 -22.76 -4.57
C ASN A 343 -2.47 -21.29 -4.20
N GLY A 344 -1.69 -20.39 -4.80
CA GLY A 344 -1.88 -18.94 -4.72
C GLY A 344 -3.29 -18.55 -5.11
N ILE A 345 -3.72 -18.95 -6.31
CA ILE A 345 -5.09 -18.73 -6.82
C ILE A 345 -6.16 -19.32 -5.89
N ARG A 346 -5.97 -20.55 -5.40
CA ARG A 346 -6.94 -21.20 -4.49
C ARG A 346 -7.02 -20.50 -3.14
N SER A 347 -5.89 -19.97 -2.67
CA SER A 347 -5.77 -19.20 -1.43
C SER A 347 -6.32 -17.78 -1.56
N SER A 348 -6.39 -17.25 -2.79
CA SER A 348 -7.11 -16.01 -3.07
C SER A 348 -8.57 -16.15 -2.67
N GLY A 349 -9.13 -15.06 -2.11
CA GLY A 349 -10.52 -14.99 -1.71
C GLY A 349 -11.47 -15.39 -2.85
N ALA A 350 -12.69 -15.80 -2.50
CA ALA A 350 -13.71 -16.27 -3.45
C ALA A 350 -13.91 -15.30 -4.64
N ASP A 351 -13.67 -14.01 -4.42
CA ASP A 351 -13.74 -12.94 -5.39
C ASP A 351 -12.82 -13.10 -6.60
N GLN A 352 -11.54 -13.36 -6.34
CA GLN A 352 -10.58 -13.55 -7.42
C GLN A 352 -10.83 -14.86 -8.13
N ARG A 353 -11.43 -15.86 -7.46
CA ARG A 353 -11.66 -17.19 -8.04
C ARG A 353 -12.44 -17.16 -9.34
N ARG A 354 -13.45 -16.30 -9.51
CA ARG A 354 -14.19 -16.20 -10.80
C ARG A 354 -13.34 -15.60 -11.92
N GLU A 355 -12.53 -14.60 -11.62
CA GLU A 355 -11.64 -13.97 -12.61
C GLU A 355 -10.44 -14.85 -12.97
N VAL A 356 -9.97 -15.66 -12.02
CA VAL A 356 -8.80 -16.55 -12.19
C VAL A 356 -9.20 -18.01 -12.44
N GLU A 357 -10.48 -18.34 -12.48
CA GLU A 357 -10.96 -19.69 -12.82
C GLU A 357 -10.39 -20.16 -14.16
N PRO A 358 -10.35 -19.32 -15.23
CA PRO A 358 -9.68 -19.69 -16.46
C PRO A 358 -8.18 -19.99 -16.27
N MET A 359 -7.52 -19.33 -15.30
CA MET A 359 -6.11 -19.55 -14.96
C MET A 359 -5.85 -20.88 -14.24
N THR A 360 -6.89 -21.56 -13.74
CA THR A 360 -6.72 -22.89 -13.12
C THR A 360 -6.48 -24.00 -14.13
N ARG A 361 -6.75 -23.74 -15.41
CA ARG A 361 -6.54 -24.70 -16.52
C ARG A 361 -5.11 -24.63 -17.11
N LEU A 362 -4.28 -23.72 -16.61
CA LEU A 362 -2.93 -23.54 -17.13
C LEU A 362 -2.04 -24.73 -16.79
N THR A 363 -1.15 -25.07 -17.72
CA THR A 363 -0.18 -26.16 -17.57
C THR A 363 1.23 -25.61 -17.40
N SER A 364 2.17 -26.47 -17.01
CA SER A 364 3.59 -26.13 -17.12
C SER A 364 3.95 -25.83 -18.59
N GLY A 365 4.85 -24.88 -18.81
CA GLY A 365 5.23 -24.40 -20.15
C GLY A 365 4.53 -23.11 -20.56
N THR A 366 3.42 -22.74 -19.89
CA THR A 366 2.75 -21.47 -20.12
C THR A 366 3.53 -20.31 -19.52
N THR A 367 3.64 -19.23 -20.28
CA THR A 367 4.13 -17.94 -19.81
C THR A 367 2.96 -16.96 -19.74
N LEU A 368 2.90 -16.19 -18.65
CA LEU A 368 1.86 -15.21 -18.42
C LEU A 368 2.43 -13.82 -18.16
N TRP A 369 1.76 -12.79 -18.67
CA TRP A 369 2.06 -11.40 -18.34
C TRP A 369 0.79 -10.56 -18.34
N ASN A 370 0.83 -9.43 -17.64
CA ASN A 370 -0.24 -8.45 -17.67
C ASN A 370 0.12 -7.34 -18.65
N GLY A 371 -0.78 -7.07 -19.59
CA GLY A 371 -0.64 -6.01 -20.58
C GLY A 371 -1.84 -5.08 -20.58
N ILE A 372 -1.69 -3.94 -21.26
CA ILE A 372 -2.79 -3.04 -21.60
C ILE A 372 -3.02 -3.18 -23.10
N GLU A 373 -4.25 -3.51 -23.49
CA GLU A 373 -4.68 -3.53 -24.89
C GLU A 373 -4.51 -2.12 -25.48
N LEU A 374 -3.62 -1.99 -26.47
CA LEU A 374 -3.32 -0.73 -27.17
C LEU A 374 -4.40 -0.38 -28.19
N ASN A 375 -5.67 -0.52 -27.80
CA ASN A 375 -6.81 -0.12 -28.60
C ASN A 375 -7.19 1.33 -28.22
N PRO A 376 -7.19 2.29 -29.17
CA PRO A 376 -7.53 3.69 -28.89
C PRO A 376 -8.89 3.88 -28.24
N ARG A 377 -9.82 2.93 -28.43
CA ARG A 377 -11.17 2.97 -27.88
C ARG A 377 -11.30 2.26 -26.53
N SER A 378 -10.31 1.48 -26.12
CA SER A 378 -10.41 0.65 -24.91
C SER A 378 -9.04 0.29 -24.34
N LEU A 379 -8.58 1.04 -23.33
CA LEU A 379 -7.38 0.71 -22.56
C LEU A 379 -7.75 -0.32 -21.47
N LYS A 380 -8.02 -1.56 -21.89
CA LYS A 380 -8.36 -2.64 -20.96
C LYS A 380 -7.11 -3.40 -20.55
N ASN A 381 -7.00 -3.67 -19.25
CA ASN A 381 -6.02 -4.63 -18.74
C ASN A 381 -6.37 -6.04 -19.26
N VAL A 382 -5.36 -6.79 -19.66
CA VAL A 382 -5.49 -8.15 -20.18
C VAL A 382 -4.36 -9.02 -19.63
N TRP A 383 -4.72 -10.18 -19.11
CA TRP A 383 -3.76 -11.24 -18.77
C TRP A 383 -3.56 -12.11 -19.99
N ILE A 384 -2.33 -12.18 -20.48
CA ILE A 384 -2.03 -12.94 -21.68
C ILE A 384 -1.28 -14.20 -21.29
N PHE A 385 -1.70 -15.32 -21.87
CA PHE A 385 -1.14 -16.65 -21.67
C PHE A 385 -0.64 -17.15 -23.00
N ALA A 386 0.64 -17.44 -23.11
CA ALA A 386 1.28 -17.92 -24.34
C ALA A 386 2.27 -19.03 -24.03
N GLU A 387 2.53 -19.91 -24.99
CA GLU A 387 3.64 -20.84 -24.88
C GLU A 387 4.97 -20.08 -24.95
N ARG A 388 5.94 -20.47 -24.10
CA ARG A 388 7.22 -19.78 -24.00
C ARG A 388 7.93 -19.63 -25.36
N GLU A 389 7.82 -20.63 -26.21
CA GLU A 389 8.49 -20.69 -27.52
C GLU A 389 7.90 -19.70 -28.52
N THR A 390 6.65 -19.26 -28.32
CA THR A 390 5.98 -18.29 -29.19
C THR A 390 6.35 -16.85 -28.87
N LEU A 391 7.00 -16.60 -27.73
CA LEU A 391 7.30 -15.25 -27.27
C LEU A 391 8.57 -14.69 -27.92
N PRO A 392 8.57 -13.41 -28.33
CA PRO A 392 9.77 -12.79 -28.85
C PRO A 392 10.83 -12.63 -27.76
N THR A 393 12.09 -12.60 -28.19
CA THR A 393 13.25 -12.33 -27.32
C THR A 393 13.46 -10.84 -27.08
N GLU A 394 13.00 -10.00 -28.01
CA GLU A 394 13.12 -8.55 -27.96
C GLU A 394 11.92 -7.91 -27.23
N ARG A 395 12.17 -6.77 -26.58
CA ARG A 395 11.11 -5.92 -26.04
C ARG A 395 10.39 -5.23 -27.20
N GLY A 396 9.14 -4.83 -27.01
CA GLY A 396 8.42 -4.06 -28.02
C GLY A 396 6.90 -4.15 -27.95
N ILE A 397 6.23 -3.75 -29.03
CA ILE A 397 4.80 -3.97 -29.24
C ILE A 397 4.63 -5.28 -30.00
N VAL A 398 3.80 -6.16 -29.45
CA VAL A 398 3.44 -7.44 -30.05
C VAL A 398 2.00 -7.46 -30.49
N GLN A 399 1.74 -8.07 -31.65
CA GLN A 399 0.43 -8.54 -32.04
C GLN A 399 0.22 -9.91 -31.42
N VAL A 400 -0.89 -10.07 -30.71
CA VAL A 400 -1.29 -11.32 -30.09
C VAL A 400 -2.58 -11.77 -30.77
N CYS A 401 -2.52 -12.94 -31.39
CA CYS A 401 -3.68 -13.60 -31.98
C CYS A 401 -4.15 -14.72 -31.06
N GLY A 402 -5.46 -14.80 -30.81
CA GLY A 402 -6.03 -15.92 -30.05
C GLY A 402 -7.43 -15.67 -29.52
N ARG A 403 -7.74 -16.25 -28.36
CA ARG A 403 -9.09 -16.29 -27.78
C ARG A 403 -9.17 -15.54 -26.45
N ARG A 404 -10.23 -14.75 -26.27
CA ARG A 404 -10.47 -13.97 -25.04
C ARG A 404 -11.57 -14.59 -24.19
N GLU A 405 -11.27 -14.86 -22.93
CA GLU A 405 -12.22 -15.30 -21.90
C GLU A 405 -12.18 -14.28 -20.75
N GLY A 406 -13.04 -13.27 -20.79
CA GLY A 406 -13.06 -12.18 -19.80
C GLY A 406 -11.79 -11.31 -19.86
N THR A 407 -11.02 -11.30 -18.78
CA THR A 407 -9.72 -10.61 -18.68
C THR A 407 -8.54 -11.49 -19.12
N ALA A 408 -8.76 -12.79 -19.31
CA ALA A 408 -7.76 -13.72 -19.82
C ALA A 408 -7.76 -13.73 -21.35
N PHE A 409 -6.56 -13.81 -21.93
CA PHE A 409 -6.32 -13.92 -23.36
C PHE A 409 -5.34 -15.05 -23.62
N TYR A 410 -5.82 -16.11 -24.25
CA TYR A 410 -5.03 -17.27 -24.62
C TYR A 410 -4.47 -17.03 -26.01
N ALA A 411 -3.17 -16.78 -26.08
CA ALA A 411 -2.46 -16.49 -27.31
C ALA A 411 -2.11 -17.80 -28.03
N ASP A 412 -2.57 -17.91 -29.27
CA ASP A 412 -2.19 -18.97 -30.19
C ASP A 412 -0.91 -18.55 -30.97
N SER A 413 -0.70 -17.25 -31.19
CA SER A 413 0.56 -16.71 -31.70
C SER A 413 0.87 -15.29 -31.17
N VAL A 414 2.17 -14.99 -31.07
CA VAL A 414 2.69 -13.68 -30.64
C VAL A 414 3.76 -13.23 -31.63
N GLN A 415 3.56 -12.09 -32.27
CA GLN A 415 4.50 -11.55 -33.27
C GLN A 415 4.95 -10.15 -32.85
N LEU A 416 6.27 -9.91 -32.89
CA LEU A 416 6.83 -8.58 -32.66
C LEU A 416 6.50 -7.70 -33.87
N VAL A 417 5.76 -6.62 -33.63
CA VAL A 417 5.38 -5.64 -34.65
C VAL A 417 6.33 -4.45 -34.64
N HIS A 418 6.84 -4.09 -33.45
CA HIS A 418 7.72 -2.96 -33.26
C HIS A 418 8.64 -3.18 -32.05
N PRO A 419 9.97 -2.98 -32.15
CA PRO A 419 10.92 -3.13 -31.03
C PRO A 419 10.87 -2.01 -29.96
#